data_AF-A0A387HBA3-F1
#
_entry.id   AF-A0A387HBA3-F1
#
_cell.length_a   1.000
_cell.length_b   1.000
_cell.length_c   1.000
_cell.angle_alpha   90.00
_cell.angle_beta   90.00
_cell.angle_gamma   90.00
#
_symmetry.space_group_name_H-M   'P 1'
#
loop_
_entity.id
_entity.type
_entity.pdbx_description
1 polymer ?
#
loop_
_entity_poly.entity_id
_entity_poly.type
_entity_poly.pdbx_seq_one_letter_code
_entity_poly.pdbx_strand_id
1 'polypeptide(L)'
;MTALPHVEPLPSQSSVLIVGAGPTGLALAVSLRQLGVDHVLIDRGTGIGPGSRAAAVQPRTLEYLDRIGVGAPLVRAGTKARGFRLHDRDRTLLRAGYEQLDTPHPYILLASQQTTEEQLLTRLEELGGTVHRRHRLLGITPDHPGVSATVAGPDGVVRAVSARYLVGCDGLHSAVRTAAGIAFPGAAREQLFALADVRLKAGTRAAACEDPTFFLSEAGMLLLSPLADGLHRLVAPAAPGSAAPSAADVERLLSERGPAQGAARVTEVAAASTYRVQERVAESFRAGPVLLAGDAAHTHSPAGGQGMNTGIQDSGNLAWKLHAVLSGTAPDALLDSYHHERHPVARELVSFTARFAEAATLTDPPACTRRNALLAAAADTPGITDWIAAKLAQLDIGYTDRPDLGAPRPGTRVCPTLVPPDGLHWTLALPATATTDPPRLPPEHRPLTVRHIPALDTTLLVRPDGYLAAHGVPAAPGEVLARLAGHLPLEPAA
;
A
#
# COMPACT_ATOMS: atom_id res chain seq x y z
N MET A 1 -7.67 18.32 39.25
CA MET A 1 -6.97 17.03 39.01
C MET A 1 -7.59 16.41 37.78
N THR A 2 -7.01 16.66 36.61
CA THR A 2 -7.38 15.98 35.36
C THR A 2 -7.11 14.49 35.55
N ALA A 3 -8.14 13.65 35.43
CA ALA A 3 -7.98 12.21 35.47
C ALA A 3 -6.94 11.81 34.43
N LEU A 4 -5.90 11.09 34.85
CA LEU A 4 -4.97 10.45 33.92
C LEU A 4 -5.82 9.58 32.97
N PRO A 5 -5.60 9.64 31.65
CA PRO A 5 -6.36 8.82 30.72
C PRO A 5 -6.24 7.36 31.15
N HIS A 6 -7.37 6.66 31.25
CA HIS A 6 -7.41 5.23 31.52
C HIS A 6 -6.58 4.53 30.44
N VAL A 7 -5.36 4.10 30.79
CA VAL A 7 -4.53 3.29 29.90
C VAL A 7 -5.08 1.88 30.00
N GLU A 8 -5.76 1.42 28.95
CA GLU A 8 -6.21 0.04 28.88
C GLU A 8 -4.98 -0.88 29.00
N PRO A 9 -4.99 -1.83 29.95
CA PRO A 9 -3.85 -2.71 30.16
C PRO A 9 -3.61 -3.55 28.90
N LEU A 10 -2.34 -3.71 28.51
CA LEU A 10 -1.97 -4.57 27.39
C LEU A 10 -2.49 -5.99 27.64
N PRO A 11 -3.31 -6.56 26.74
CA PRO A 11 -3.78 -7.94 26.89
C PRO A 11 -2.61 -8.92 26.89
N SER A 12 -2.68 -9.95 27.75
CA SER A 12 -1.66 -11.00 27.83
C SER A 12 -1.82 -12.08 26.76
N GLN A 13 -2.97 -12.13 26.08
CA GLN A 13 -3.26 -13.09 25.01
C GLN A 13 -4.05 -12.43 23.89
N SER A 14 -3.85 -12.91 22.66
CA SER A 14 -4.65 -12.52 21.49
C SER A 14 -4.64 -13.61 20.42
N SER A 15 -5.54 -13.55 19.44
CA SER A 15 -5.38 -14.38 18.24
C SER A 15 -4.26 -13.88 17.34
N VAL A 16 -4.16 -12.56 17.15
CA VAL A 16 -3.10 -11.92 16.34
C VAL A 16 -2.44 -10.78 17.10
N LEU A 17 -1.11 -10.79 17.20
CA LEU A 17 -0.32 -9.63 17.65
C LEU A 17 0.27 -8.90 16.44
N ILE A 18 -0.12 -7.64 16.25
CA ILE A 18 0.43 -6.76 15.22
C ILE A 18 1.47 -5.83 15.85
N VAL A 19 2.67 -5.78 15.27
CA VAL A 19 3.76 -4.95 15.77
C VAL A 19 4.05 -3.83 14.77
N GLY A 20 3.78 -2.59 15.15
CA GLY A 20 3.95 -1.38 14.33
C GLY A 20 2.62 -0.84 13.82
N ALA A 21 2.27 0.39 14.22
CA ALA A 21 1.04 1.08 13.84
C ALA A 21 1.30 2.19 12.81
N GLY A 22 2.06 1.86 11.77
CA GLY A 22 2.09 2.61 10.51
C GLY A 22 0.91 2.23 9.59
N PRO A 23 0.90 2.64 8.32
CA PRO A 23 -0.27 2.48 7.44
C PRO A 23 -0.61 1.00 7.21
N THR A 24 0.41 0.13 7.05
CA THR A 24 0.23 -1.32 6.92
C THR A 24 -0.43 -1.93 8.16
N GLY A 25 0.11 -1.68 9.35
CA GLY A 25 -0.39 -2.27 10.59
C GLY A 25 -1.77 -1.75 10.98
N LEU A 26 -2.02 -0.45 10.77
CA LEU A 26 -3.35 0.13 10.97
C LEU A 26 -4.37 -0.44 9.98
N ALA A 27 -4.03 -0.55 8.69
CA ALA A 27 -4.90 -1.20 7.70
C ALA A 27 -5.21 -2.65 8.08
N LEU A 28 -4.20 -3.41 8.54
CA LEU A 28 -4.41 -4.79 9.01
C LEU A 28 -5.34 -4.83 10.22
N ALA A 29 -5.11 -3.97 11.22
CA ALA A 29 -5.94 -3.91 12.43
C ALA A 29 -7.40 -3.54 12.12
N VAL A 30 -7.64 -2.53 11.27
CA VAL A 30 -8.99 -2.17 10.80
C VAL A 30 -9.67 -3.38 10.15
N SER A 31 -8.94 -4.08 9.29
CA SER A 31 -9.46 -5.22 8.53
C SER A 31 -9.79 -6.40 9.45
N LEU A 32 -8.90 -6.72 10.39
CA LEU A 32 -9.14 -7.76 11.38
C LEU A 32 -10.29 -7.40 12.32
N ARG A 33 -10.42 -6.13 12.74
CA ARG A 33 -11.58 -5.69 13.53
C ARG A 33 -12.88 -5.84 12.77
N GLN A 34 -12.93 -5.41 11.51
CA GLN A 34 -14.11 -5.55 10.65
C GLN A 34 -14.49 -7.01 10.42
N LEU A 35 -13.51 -7.93 10.40
CA LEU A 35 -13.70 -9.37 10.30
C LEU A 35 -13.98 -10.06 11.66
N GLY A 36 -14.06 -9.31 12.76
CA GLY A 36 -14.28 -9.87 14.10
C GLY A 36 -13.12 -10.70 14.64
N VAL A 37 -11.91 -10.53 14.11
CA VAL A 37 -10.70 -11.22 14.59
C VAL A 37 -10.11 -10.48 15.79
N ASP A 38 -9.97 -11.21 16.90
CA ASP A 38 -9.30 -10.73 18.10
C ASP A 38 -7.82 -10.45 17.85
N HIS A 39 -7.37 -9.24 18.15
CA HIS A 39 -6.00 -8.83 17.94
C HIS A 39 -5.56 -7.72 18.90
N VAL A 40 -4.25 -7.65 19.08
CA VAL A 40 -3.57 -6.57 19.80
C VAL A 40 -2.66 -5.85 18.82
N LEU A 41 -2.76 -4.52 18.73
CA LEU A 41 -1.85 -3.69 17.94
C LEU A 41 -0.96 -2.89 18.89
N ILE A 42 0.35 -3.16 18.86
CA ILE A 42 1.35 -2.40 19.61
C ILE A 42 2.17 -1.50 18.71
N ASP A 43 2.60 -0.36 19.24
CA ASP A 43 3.52 0.52 18.55
C ASP A 43 4.47 1.20 19.52
N ARG A 44 5.75 1.30 19.14
CA ARG A 44 6.78 1.92 19.98
C ARG A 44 6.69 3.46 20.00
N GLY A 45 6.05 4.05 18.99
CA GLY A 45 5.88 5.48 18.86
C GLY A 45 4.87 6.05 19.86
N THR A 46 4.91 7.37 20.03
CA THR A 46 3.97 8.12 20.87
C THR A 46 2.68 8.51 20.13
N GLY A 47 2.68 8.43 18.79
CA GLY A 47 1.57 8.80 17.93
C GLY A 47 1.98 8.78 16.45
N ILE A 48 1.12 9.30 15.59
CA ILE A 48 1.42 9.51 14.17
C ILE A 48 2.50 10.60 14.06
N GLY A 49 3.60 10.30 13.37
CA GLY A 49 4.76 11.20 13.28
C GLY A 49 4.59 12.26 12.20
N PRO A 50 4.97 13.54 12.45
CA PRO A 50 5.02 14.57 11.42
C PRO A 50 6.15 14.28 10.41
N GLY A 51 6.01 14.78 9.17
CA GLY A 51 7.07 14.64 8.14
C GLY A 51 6.95 13.38 7.27
N SER A 52 5.70 12.96 7.00
CA SER A 52 5.28 11.86 6.12
C SER A 52 6.21 11.60 4.92
N ARG A 53 6.58 10.33 4.67
CA ARG A 53 7.39 9.90 3.50
C ARG A 53 6.55 9.70 2.25
N ALA A 54 5.32 9.18 2.38
CA ALA A 54 4.40 8.96 1.26
C ALA A 54 3.43 10.14 1.07
N ALA A 55 3.03 10.39 -0.18
CA ALA A 55 2.16 11.50 -0.55
C ALA A 55 1.10 11.15 -1.60
N ALA A 56 1.03 9.87 -1.99
CA ALA A 56 0.18 9.41 -3.07
C ALA A 56 -0.43 8.05 -2.71
N VAL A 57 -1.74 7.95 -2.87
CA VAL A 57 -2.51 6.71 -2.78
C VAL A 57 -2.98 6.34 -4.18
N GLN A 58 -2.61 5.14 -4.62
CA GLN A 58 -2.89 4.63 -5.95
C GLN A 58 -4.31 4.04 -6.03
N PRO A 59 -4.91 3.97 -7.23
CA PRO A 59 -6.23 3.41 -7.45
C PRO A 59 -6.44 2.04 -6.79
N ARG A 60 -5.52 1.09 -6.97
CA ARG A 60 -5.67 -0.25 -6.36
C ARG A 60 -5.77 -0.21 -4.83
N THR A 61 -5.01 0.68 -4.20
CA THR A 61 -5.07 0.87 -2.75
C THR A 61 -6.38 1.53 -2.34
N LEU A 62 -6.89 2.50 -3.09
CA LEU A 62 -8.21 3.11 -2.82
C LEU A 62 -9.34 2.08 -2.89
N GLU A 63 -9.31 1.17 -3.86
CA GLU A 63 -10.30 0.09 -3.95
C GLU A 63 -10.32 -0.82 -2.72
N TYR A 64 -9.15 -1.03 -2.11
CA TYR A 64 -9.06 -1.75 -0.84
C TYR A 64 -9.55 -0.89 0.33
N LEU A 65 -9.17 0.38 0.38
CA LEU A 65 -9.60 1.30 1.43
C LEU A 65 -11.12 1.51 1.43
N ASP A 66 -11.79 1.46 0.27
CA ASP A 66 -13.25 1.46 0.17
C ASP A 66 -13.88 0.24 0.86
N ARG A 67 -13.28 -0.95 0.75
CA ARG A 67 -13.76 -2.19 1.41
C ARG A 67 -13.73 -2.09 2.94
N ILE A 68 -12.80 -1.30 3.48
CA ILE A 68 -12.65 -1.13 4.93
C ILE A 68 -13.22 0.20 5.46
N GLY A 69 -13.92 0.96 4.60
CA GLY A 69 -14.61 2.19 4.97
C GLY A 69 -13.71 3.44 5.09
N VAL A 70 -12.47 3.38 4.60
CA VAL A 70 -11.47 4.46 4.72
C VAL A 70 -11.36 5.28 3.43
N GLY A 71 -11.72 4.72 2.28
CA GLY A 71 -11.52 5.36 0.98
C GLY A 71 -12.27 6.69 0.84
N ALA A 72 -13.59 6.72 1.08
CA ALA A 72 -14.36 7.95 0.96
C ALA A 72 -13.91 9.09 1.91
N PRO A 73 -13.67 8.86 3.22
CA PRO A 73 -13.05 9.87 4.09
C PRO A 73 -11.69 10.37 3.59
N LEU A 74 -10.81 9.47 3.16
CA LEU A 74 -9.49 9.84 2.66
C LEU A 74 -9.56 10.65 1.36
N VAL A 75 -10.46 10.29 0.44
CA VAL A 75 -10.70 11.04 -0.81
C VAL A 75 -11.17 12.46 -0.51
N ARG A 76 -11.98 12.69 0.53
CA ARG A 76 -12.38 14.05 0.95
C ARG A 76 -11.23 14.86 1.53
N ALA A 77 -10.26 14.20 2.16
CA ALA A 77 -9.10 14.85 2.77
C ALA A 77 -7.93 15.08 1.80
N GLY A 78 -7.93 14.41 0.63
CA GLY A 78 -6.86 14.50 -0.36
C GLY A 78 -7.22 15.31 -1.61
N THR A 79 -6.23 15.51 -2.48
CA THR A 79 -6.40 16.15 -3.79
C THR A 79 -6.28 15.12 -4.91
N LYS A 80 -7.12 15.18 -5.94
CA LYS A 80 -7.08 14.23 -7.06
C LYS A 80 -6.16 14.73 -8.18
N ALA A 81 -5.13 13.96 -8.49
CA ALA A 81 -4.28 14.14 -9.67
C ALA A 81 -4.77 13.24 -10.81
N ARG A 82 -4.62 13.70 -12.05
CA ARG A 82 -5.12 13.00 -13.25
C ARG A 82 -4.15 11.94 -13.78
N GLY A 83 -2.97 11.84 -13.20
CA GLY A 83 -1.94 10.89 -13.58
C GLY A 83 -0.57 11.39 -13.18
N PHE A 84 0.48 10.91 -13.86
CA PHE A 84 1.85 11.36 -13.62
C PHE A 84 2.49 11.91 -14.90
N ARG A 85 3.49 12.77 -14.72
CA ARG A 85 4.21 13.41 -15.83
C ARG A 85 5.73 13.23 -15.69
N LEU A 86 6.39 13.03 -16.83
CA LEU A 86 7.84 13.14 -16.97
C LEU A 86 8.16 14.35 -17.82
N HIS A 87 9.02 15.22 -17.31
CA HIS A 87 9.40 16.48 -17.93
C HIS A 87 10.91 16.58 -18.08
N ASP A 88 11.36 17.27 -19.11
CA ASP A 88 12.69 17.86 -19.20
C ASP A 88 12.50 19.38 -19.13
N ARG A 89 12.69 19.94 -17.93
CA ARG A 89 12.35 21.34 -17.64
C ARG A 89 10.89 21.66 -18.05
N ASP A 90 10.69 22.53 -19.03
CA ASP A 90 9.35 22.91 -19.52
C ASP A 90 8.80 21.97 -20.61
N ARG A 91 9.63 21.08 -21.17
CA ARG A 91 9.21 20.11 -22.18
C ARG A 91 8.60 18.87 -21.52
N THR A 92 7.37 18.54 -21.86
CA THR A 92 6.79 17.24 -21.50
C THR A 92 7.44 16.14 -22.33
N LEU A 93 7.97 15.13 -21.64
CA LEU A 93 8.50 13.91 -22.26
C LEU A 93 7.41 12.84 -22.34
N LEU A 94 6.67 12.64 -21.25
CA LEU A 94 5.63 11.62 -21.17
C LEU A 94 4.55 12.07 -20.19
N ARG A 95 3.30 11.74 -20.52
CA ARG A 95 2.16 11.84 -19.62
C ARG A 95 1.47 10.48 -19.60
N ALA A 96 1.34 9.86 -18.44
CA ALA A 96 0.41 8.74 -18.30
C ALA A 96 -0.81 9.23 -17.54
N GLY A 97 -1.91 9.33 -18.28
CA GLY A 97 -3.22 9.69 -17.76
C GLY A 97 -3.89 8.47 -17.13
N TYR A 98 -4.68 8.71 -16.08
CA TYR A 98 -5.43 7.66 -15.39
C TYR A 98 -6.90 7.59 -15.85
N GLU A 99 -7.31 8.45 -16.78
CA GLU A 99 -8.72 8.64 -17.17
C GLU A 99 -9.35 7.40 -17.83
N GLN A 100 -8.53 6.52 -18.41
CA GLN A 100 -8.97 5.29 -19.08
C GLN A 100 -8.80 4.04 -18.22
N LEU A 101 -8.36 4.18 -16.97
CA LEU A 101 -8.17 3.03 -16.09
C LEU A 101 -9.53 2.45 -15.67
N ASP A 102 -9.65 1.13 -15.75
CA ASP A 102 -10.83 0.41 -15.30
C ASP A 102 -10.86 0.30 -13.77
N THR A 103 -11.35 1.36 -13.12
CA THR A 103 -11.43 1.52 -11.67
C THR A 103 -12.43 2.63 -11.30
N PRO A 104 -13.09 2.58 -10.14
CA PRO A 104 -13.87 3.71 -9.63
C PRO A 104 -12.99 4.93 -9.24
N HIS A 105 -11.67 4.76 -9.15
CA HIS A 105 -10.74 5.83 -8.80
C HIS A 105 -9.73 6.12 -9.93
N PRO A 106 -10.15 6.68 -11.09
CA PRO A 106 -9.25 6.95 -12.23
C PRO A 106 -8.38 8.19 -11.98
N TYR A 107 -7.68 8.23 -10.84
CA TYR A 107 -6.85 9.33 -10.35
C TYR A 107 -5.82 8.84 -9.32
N ILE A 108 -4.75 9.60 -9.15
CA ILE A 108 -3.85 9.48 -8.00
C ILE A 108 -4.42 10.35 -6.88
N LEU A 109 -4.64 9.81 -5.69
CA LEU A 109 -5.04 10.63 -4.55
C LEU A 109 -3.80 11.15 -3.82
N LEU A 110 -3.59 12.46 -3.90
CA LEU A 110 -2.50 13.17 -3.23
C LEU A 110 -2.92 13.47 -1.79
N ALA A 111 -2.60 12.53 -0.92
CA ALA A 111 -2.82 12.60 0.51
C ALA A 111 -1.53 12.17 1.22
N SER A 112 -1.18 12.88 2.30
CA SER A 112 -0.01 12.51 3.08
C SER A 112 -0.21 11.15 3.75
N GLN A 113 0.89 10.45 4.05
CA GLN A 113 0.87 9.25 4.89
C GLN A 113 0.24 9.56 6.26
N GLN A 114 0.54 10.73 6.84
CA GLN A 114 -0.08 11.16 8.10
C GLN A 114 -1.60 11.18 7.98
N THR A 115 -2.13 11.85 6.96
CA THR A 115 -3.58 11.89 6.68
C THR A 115 -4.14 10.48 6.49
N THR A 116 -3.42 9.60 5.79
CA THR A 116 -3.82 8.21 5.58
C THR A 116 -3.86 7.42 6.90
N GLU A 117 -2.83 7.54 7.75
CA GLU A 117 -2.76 6.92 9.07
C GLU A 117 -3.85 7.47 10.01
N GLU A 118 -4.14 8.77 9.95
CA GLU A 118 -5.23 9.40 10.71
C GLU A 118 -6.58 8.81 10.33
N GLN A 119 -6.90 8.71 9.04
CA GLN A 119 -8.17 8.11 8.60
C GLN A 119 -8.26 6.61 8.96
N LEU A 120 -7.15 5.87 8.86
CA LEU A 120 -7.10 4.47 9.30
C LEU A 120 -7.29 4.34 10.82
N LEU A 121 -6.67 5.22 11.61
CA LEU A 121 -6.80 5.24 13.07
C LEU A 121 -8.23 5.59 13.49
N THR A 122 -8.82 6.64 12.92
CA THR A 122 -10.22 7.00 13.16
C THR A 122 -11.13 5.81 12.85
N ARG A 123 -10.91 5.13 11.72
CA ARG A 123 -11.70 3.94 11.38
C ARG A 123 -11.51 2.79 12.36
N LEU A 124 -10.28 2.58 12.85
CA LEU A 124 -10.01 1.55 13.87
C LEU A 124 -10.78 1.86 15.16
N GLU A 125 -10.77 3.11 15.60
CA GLU A 125 -11.46 3.58 16.81
C GLU A 125 -12.99 3.48 16.67
N GLU A 126 -13.55 3.82 15.51
CA GLU A 126 -14.98 3.62 15.18
C GLU A 126 -15.41 2.15 15.29
N LEU A 127 -14.50 1.22 14.98
CA LEU A 127 -14.70 -0.22 15.10
C LEU A 127 -14.40 -0.76 16.51
N GLY A 128 -14.10 0.11 17.48
CA GLY A 128 -13.75 -0.26 18.86
C GLY A 128 -12.36 -0.90 19.00
N GLY A 129 -11.48 -0.69 18.02
CA GLY A 129 -10.06 -1.03 18.11
C GLY A 129 -9.24 0.08 18.76
N THR A 130 -8.04 -0.27 19.23
CA THR A 130 -7.12 0.67 19.87
C THR A 130 -5.68 0.36 19.49
N VAL A 131 -4.80 1.35 19.63
CA VAL A 131 -3.36 1.18 19.49
C VAL A 131 -2.69 1.30 20.85
N HIS A 132 -2.02 0.25 21.29
CA HIS A 132 -1.17 0.30 22.48
C HIS A 132 0.16 1.00 22.14
N ARG A 133 0.13 2.33 22.20
CA ARG A 133 1.31 3.21 21.96
C ARG A 133 2.36 3.05 23.05
N ARG A 134 3.62 3.42 22.73
CA ARG A 134 4.80 3.28 23.60
C ARG A 134 5.04 1.84 24.09
N HIS A 135 4.57 0.84 23.35
CA HIS A 135 4.84 -0.56 23.60
C HIS A 135 5.84 -1.07 22.59
N ARG A 136 7.00 -1.52 23.07
CA ARG A 136 8.11 -1.96 22.22
C ARG A 136 8.29 -3.46 22.32
N LEU A 137 8.26 -4.15 21.18
CA LEU A 137 8.70 -5.54 21.09
C LEU A 137 10.20 -5.63 21.38
N LEU A 138 10.56 -6.49 22.34
CA LEU A 138 11.94 -6.79 22.71
C LEU A 138 12.43 -8.11 22.10
N GLY A 139 11.53 -9.08 21.93
CA GLY A 139 11.85 -10.39 21.39
C GLY A 139 10.61 -11.25 21.21
N ILE A 140 10.78 -12.34 20.48
CA ILE A 140 9.75 -13.37 20.26
C ILE A 140 10.36 -14.73 20.55
N THR A 141 9.58 -15.62 21.13
CA THR A 141 9.95 -17.02 21.34
C THR A 141 8.85 -17.91 20.78
N PRO A 142 9.17 -18.94 19.99
CA PRO A 142 8.19 -19.94 19.57
C PRO A 142 7.47 -20.53 20.79
N ASP A 143 6.15 -20.63 20.72
CA ASP A 143 5.31 -21.14 21.80
C ASP A 143 4.18 -21.97 21.18
N HIS A 144 4.50 -23.21 20.79
CA HIS A 144 3.59 -24.01 19.98
C HIS A 144 2.37 -24.48 20.78
N PRO A 145 1.14 -24.27 20.27
CA PRO A 145 0.80 -23.62 19.00
C PRO A 145 0.71 -22.07 19.09
N GLY A 146 1.65 -21.36 18.42
CA GLY A 146 1.71 -19.89 18.41
C GLY A 146 3.11 -19.32 18.70
N VAL A 147 3.14 -18.10 19.23
CA VAL A 147 4.34 -17.33 19.56
C VAL A 147 4.10 -16.50 20.82
N SER A 148 5.11 -16.43 21.68
CA SER A 148 5.14 -15.53 22.83
C SER A 148 6.01 -14.32 22.52
N ALA A 149 5.46 -13.12 22.70
CA ALA A 149 6.15 -11.86 22.47
C ALA A 149 6.49 -11.18 23.79
N THR A 150 7.75 -10.76 23.94
CA THR A 150 8.21 -9.96 25.08
C THR A 150 8.05 -8.48 24.74
N VAL A 151 7.20 -7.77 25.47
CA VAL A 151 6.83 -6.37 25.20
C VAL A 151 7.16 -5.49 26.40
N ALA A 152 7.95 -4.43 26.17
CA ALA A 152 8.17 -3.37 27.16
C ALA A 152 7.06 -2.32 27.05
N GLY A 153 6.39 -2.03 28.17
CA GLY A 153 5.38 -0.99 28.27
C GLY A 153 5.96 0.39 28.65
N PRO A 154 5.14 1.45 28.62
CA PRO A 154 5.53 2.82 28.99
C PRO A 154 5.87 2.99 30.47
N ASP A 155 5.44 2.05 31.31
CA ASP A 155 5.73 1.96 32.75
C ASP A 155 7.07 1.28 33.05
N GLY A 156 7.81 0.87 32.02
CA GLY A 156 9.06 0.11 32.16
C GLY A 156 8.85 -1.37 32.47
N VAL A 157 7.58 -1.81 32.63
CA VAL A 157 7.25 -3.20 32.91
C VAL A 157 7.31 -4.01 31.62
N VAL A 158 8.03 -5.13 31.68
CA VAL A 158 8.10 -6.11 30.59
C VAL A 158 7.01 -7.15 30.80
N ARG A 159 6.22 -7.39 29.76
CA ARG A 159 5.09 -8.32 29.75
C ARG A 159 5.28 -9.35 28.63
N ALA A 160 4.81 -10.57 28.87
CA ALA A 160 4.65 -11.57 27.81
C ALA A 160 3.24 -11.46 27.22
N VAL A 161 3.14 -11.52 25.90
CA VAL A 161 1.88 -11.58 25.16
C VAL A 161 1.90 -12.83 24.28
N SER A 162 1.04 -13.81 24.57
CA SER A 162 0.89 -15.00 23.73
C SER A 162 -0.06 -14.72 22.58
N ALA A 163 0.31 -15.10 21.36
CA ALA A 163 -0.55 -14.98 20.19
C ALA A 163 -0.48 -16.23 19.29
N ARG A 164 -1.57 -16.53 18.57
CA ARG A 164 -1.55 -17.60 17.56
C ARG A 164 -0.70 -17.21 16.36
N TYR A 165 -0.77 -15.94 15.97
CA TYR A 165 0.06 -15.35 14.94
C TYR A 165 0.63 -14.01 15.38
N LEU A 166 1.82 -13.68 14.89
CA LEU A 166 2.44 -12.36 15.04
C LEU A 166 2.73 -11.79 13.67
N VAL A 167 2.32 -10.54 13.42
CA VAL A 167 2.55 -9.85 12.15
C VAL A 167 3.43 -8.64 12.37
N GLY A 168 4.65 -8.69 11.81
CA GLY A 168 5.58 -7.56 11.78
C GLY A 168 5.18 -6.53 10.73
N CYS A 169 4.75 -5.38 11.20
CA CYS A 169 4.47 -4.16 10.42
C CYS A 169 5.38 -3.00 10.88
N ASP A 170 6.54 -3.32 11.45
CA ASP A 170 7.42 -2.45 12.25
C ASP A 170 8.55 -1.79 11.44
N GLY A 171 8.40 -1.76 10.12
CA GLY A 171 9.21 -0.96 9.20
C GLY A 171 10.57 -1.56 8.83
N LEU A 172 11.39 -0.75 8.15
CA LEU A 172 12.70 -1.15 7.59
C LEU A 172 13.60 -1.91 8.59
N HIS A 173 13.64 -1.48 9.85
CA HIS A 173 14.45 -2.08 10.91
C HIS A 173 13.68 -3.09 11.76
N SER A 174 12.75 -3.83 11.13
CA SER A 174 11.86 -4.79 11.79
C SER A 174 12.58 -5.68 12.80
N ALA A 175 12.18 -5.54 14.07
CA ALA A 175 12.57 -6.41 15.16
C ALA A 175 11.95 -7.80 14.97
N VAL A 176 10.73 -7.86 14.42
CA VAL A 176 10.04 -9.11 14.10
C VAL A 176 10.81 -9.93 13.08
N ARG A 177 11.17 -9.35 11.93
CA ARG A 177 11.94 -10.03 10.88
C ARG A 177 13.27 -10.55 11.43
N THR A 178 13.96 -9.72 12.20
CA THR A 178 15.26 -10.07 12.80
C THR A 178 15.11 -11.23 13.77
N ALA A 179 14.13 -11.17 14.67
CA ALA A 179 13.91 -12.20 15.68
C ALA A 179 13.36 -13.52 15.09
N ALA A 180 12.68 -13.47 13.94
CA ALA A 180 12.25 -14.63 13.18
C ALA A 180 13.38 -15.28 12.34
N GLY A 181 14.58 -14.68 12.30
CA GLY A 181 15.70 -15.19 11.51
C GLY A 181 15.50 -15.09 10.00
N ILE A 182 14.59 -14.22 9.53
CA ILE A 182 14.31 -14.06 8.11
C ILE A 182 15.34 -13.13 7.48
N ALA A 183 16.06 -13.60 6.47
CA ALA A 183 17.06 -12.80 5.76
C ALA A 183 16.40 -11.64 4.98
N PHE A 184 17.16 -10.55 4.81
CA PHE A 184 16.71 -9.35 4.10
C PHE A 184 17.68 -8.94 2.99
N PRO A 185 17.84 -9.77 1.94
CA PRO A 185 18.76 -9.52 0.84
C PRO A 185 18.36 -8.29 0.02
N GLY A 186 19.36 -7.67 -0.61
CA GLY A 186 19.19 -6.53 -1.51
C GLY A 186 20.38 -5.59 -1.49
N ALA A 187 20.41 -4.62 -2.41
CA ALA A 187 21.52 -3.69 -2.54
C ALA A 187 21.47 -2.65 -1.40
N ALA A 188 22.56 -2.54 -0.66
CA ALA A 188 22.74 -1.47 0.33
C ALA A 188 23.14 -0.13 -0.33
N ARG A 189 22.71 0.15 -1.59
CA ARG A 189 22.97 1.45 -2.22
C ARG A 189 22.17 2.50 -1.46
N GLU A 190 22.81 3.08 -0.44
CA GLU A 190 22.25 4.16 0.34
C GLU A 190 22.29 5.43 -0.50
N GLN A 191 21.19 5.70 -1.20
CA GLN A 191 20.97 7.00 -1.80
C GLN A 191 20.23 7.88 -0.79
N LEU A 192 20.77 9.07 -0.54
CA LEU A 192 20.10 10.07 0.29
C LEU A 192 19.18 10.90 -0.60
N PHE A 193 17.96 11.14 -0.13
CA PHE A 193 17.01 12.06 -0.76
C PHE A 193 16.67 13.19 0.20
N ALA A 194 16.60 14.40 -0.33
CA ALA A 194 15.99 15.54 0.33
C ALA A 194 14.48 15.54 0.05
N LEU A 195 13.69 15.79 1.08
CA LEU A 195 12.25 15.97 1.01
C LEU A 195 11.87 17.29 1.66
N ALA A 196 11.01 18.06 1.01
CA ALA A 196 10.45 19.28 1.57
C ALA A 196 8.98 19.42 1.19
N ASP A 197 8.14 19.72 2.16
CA ASP A 197 6.78 20.21 1.93
C ASP A 197 6.81 21.72 2.08
N VAL A 198 6.52 22.43 0.98
CA VAL A 198 6.68 23.87 0.87
C VAL A 198 5.44 24.51 0.31
N ARG A 199 5.20 25.78 0.67
CA ARG A 199 4.24 26.62 -0.04
C ARG A 199 5.00 27.44 -1.08
N LEU A 200 4.56 27.37 -2.33
CA LEU A 200 5.13 28.13 -3.43
C LEU A 200 4.30 29.39 -3.69
N LYS A 201 4.96 30.48 -4.10
CA LYS A 201 4.29 31.71 -4.49
C LYS A 201 3.35 31.44 -5.68
N ALA A 202 2.09 31.83 -5.53
CA ALA A 202 1.09 31.73 -6.58
C ALA A 202 1.52 32.45 -7.87
N GLY A 203 1.12 31.92 -9.02
CA GLY A 203 1.47 32.43 -10.34
C GLY A 203 2.83 31.95 -10.87
N THR A 204 3.62 31.22 -10.08
CA THR A 204 4.83 30.54 -10.59
C THR A 204 4.46 29.24 -11.33
N ARG A 205 5.29 28.81 -12.29
CA ARG A 205 5.04 27.59 -13.06
C ARG A 205 5.05 26.34 -12.19
N ALA A 206 5.92 26.33 -11.18
CA ALA A 206 6.00 25.26 -10.17
C ALA A 206 4.75 25.21 -9.28
N ALA A 207 4.22 26.36 -8.85
CA ALA A 207 2.97 26.40 -8.06
C ALA A 207 1.76 25.91 -8.86
N ALA A 208 1.76 26.07 -10.19
CA ALA A 208 0.69 25.60 -11.08
C ALA A 208 0.76 24.09 -11.41
N CYS A 209 1.61 23.32 -10.72
CA CYS A 209 1.70 21.88 -10.91
C CYS A 209 0.47 21.18 -10.29
N GLU A 210 -0.35 20.52 -11.11
CA GLU A 210 -1.57 19.81 -10.66
C GLU A 210 -1.38 18.29 -10.54
N ASP A 211 -0.40 17.74 -11.26
CA ASP A 211 -0.06 16.31 -11.27
C ASP A 211 1.35 16.10 -10.69
N PRO A 212 1.62 14.98 -10.01
CA PRO A 212 2.98 14.55 -9.70
C PRO A 212 3.85 14.55 -10.96
N THR A 213 4.89 15.37 -10.94
CA THR A 213 5.77 15.61 -12.08
C THR A 213 7.21 15.30 -11.70
N PHE A 214 7.82 14.37 -12.42
CA PHE A 214 9.25 14.13 -12.37
C PHE A 214 9.94 14.95 -13.44
N PHE A 215 10.79 15.88 -13.02
CA PHE A 215 11.72 16.56 -13.89
C PHE A 215 13.01 15.75 -13.98
N LEU A 216 13.40 15.41 -15.20
CA LEU A 216 14.56 14.60 -15.56
C LEU A 216 15.57 15.48 -16.30
N SER A 217 16.21 16.39 -15.57
CA SER A 217 17.21 17.31 -16.12
C SER A 217 18.63 16.73 -16.03
N GLU A 218 19.58 17.36 -16.71
CA GLU A 218 21.01 17.03 -16.60
C GLU A 218 21.58 17.31 -15.20
N ALA A 219 20.99 18.25 -14.46
CA ALA A 219 21.36 18.56 -13.06
C ALA A 219 20.81 17.53 -12.05
N GLY A 220 20.09 16.51 -12.54
CA GLY A 220 19.51 15.41 -11.76
C GLY A 220 18.00 15.47 -11.65
N MET A 221 17.40 14.40 -11.13
CA MET A 221 15.95 14.33 -10.98
C MET A 221 15.40 15.25 -9.89
N LEU A 222 14.16 15.68 -10.10
CA LEU A 222 13.33 16.35 -9.11
C LEU A 222 11.89 15.87 -9.25
N LEU A 223 11.28 15.37 -8.17
CA LEU A 223 9.83 15.20 -8.08
C LEU A 223 9.22 16.46 -7.48
N LEU A 224 8.19 16.98 -8.14
CA LEU A 224 7.30 18.02 -7.62
C LEU A 224 5.87 17.47 -7.66
N SER A 225 5.22 17.43 -6.51
CA SER A 225 3.82 16.99 -6.39
C SER A 225 3.02 18.00 -5.60
N PRO A 226 1.84 18.43 -6.05
CA PRO A 226 0.95 19.16 -5.16
C PRO A 226 0.47 18.25 -4.01
N LEU A 227 0.08 18.87 -2.91
CA LEU A 227 -0.57 18.26 -1.76
C LEU A 227 -1.83 19.05 -1.41
N ALA A 228 -2.60 18.56 -0.45
CA ALA A 228 -3.69 19.32 0.16
C ALA A 228 -3.21 20.66 0.74
N ASP A 229 -4.15 21.57 1.00
CA ASP A 229 -3.91 22.89 1.60
C ASP A 229 -2.94 23.80 0.83
N GLY A 230 -2.70 23.52 -0.46
CA GLY A 230 -1.82 24.32 -1.32
C GLY A 230 -0.34 24.17 -1.01
N LEU A 231 0.05 23.07 -0.36
CA LEU A 231 1.44 22.65 -0.22
C LEU A 231 1.93 21.93 -1.49
N HIS A 232 3.24 21.91 -1.68
CA HIS A 232 3.93 21.16 -2.72
C HIS A 232 5.04 20.34 -2.06
N ARG A 233 5.09 19.05 -2.40
CA ARG A 233 6.18 18.17 -2.03
C ARG A 233 7.26 18.17 -3.08
N LEU A 234 8.48 18.45 -2.64
CA LEU A 234 9.71 18.22 -3.38
C LEU A 234 10.40 16.95 -2.89
N VAL A 235 10.90 16.15 -3.83
CA VAL A 235 11.85 15.07 -3.56
C VAL A 235 12.98 15.09 -4.58
N ALA A 236 14.23 15.10 -4.11
CA ALA A 236 15.40 15.14 -4.98
C ALA A 236 16.57 14.35 -4.37
N PRO A 237 17.43 13.68 -5.17
CA PRO A 237 18.67 13.12 -4.67
C PRO A 237 19.52 14.21 -4.01
N ALA A 238 20.09 13.86 -2.86
CA ALA A 238 20.96 14.69 -2.04
C ALA A 238 22.33 14.01 -1.84
N ALA A 239 23.37 14.80 -1.59
CA ALA A 239 24.68 14.26 -1.30
C ALA A 239 24.70 13.60 0.09
N PRO A 240 25.49 12.53 0.31
CA PRO A 240 25.67 11.95 1.65
C PRO A 240 26.03 13.01 2.68
N GLY A 241 25.37 12.97 3.85
CA GLY A 241 25.59 13.95 4.93
C GLY A 241 24.85 15.29 4.78
N SER A 242 24.08 15.49 3.71
CA SER A 242 23.22 16.69 3.60
C SER A 242 22.19 16.76 4.72
N ALA A 243 22.03 17.96 5.27
CA ALA A 243 20.94 18.28 6.20
C ALA A 243 19.59 18.38 5.46
N ALA A 244 18.50 18.54 6.22
CA ALA A 244 17.20 18.87 5.66
C ALA A 244 17.27 20.16 4.81
N PRO A 245 16.63 20.20 3.63
CA PRO A 245 16.73 21.34 2.72
C PRO A 245 16.09 22.62 3.31
N SER A 246 16.77 23.75 3.16
CA SER A 246 16.22 25.07 3.45
C SER A 246 15.33 25.58 2.31
N ALA A 247 14.60 26.69 2.52
CA ALA A 247 13.85 27.35 1.45
C ALA A 247 14.74 27.70 0.24
N ALA A 248 15.97 28.17 0.49
CA ALA A 248 16.93 28.50 -0.58
C ALA A 248 17.41 27.25 -1.33
N ASP A 249 17.58 26.12 -0.64
CA ASP A 249 17.92 24.83 -1.29
C ASP A 249 16.79 24.36 -2.21
N VAL A 250 15.54 24.49 -1.76
CA VAL A 250 14.35 24.15 -2.54
C VAL A 250 14.25 25.03 -3.80
N GLU A 251 14.42 26.35 -3.66
CA GLU A 251 14.41 27.28 -4.79
C GLU A 251 15.53 26.97 -5.79
N ARG A 252 16.73 26.64 -5.31
CA ARG A 252 17.86 26.22 -6.15
C ARG A 252 17.57 24.92 -6.89
N LEU A 253 17.03 23.89 -6.21
CA LEU A 253 16.62 22.64 -6.85
C LEU A 253 15.57 22.85 -7.93
N LEU A 254 14.56 23.69 -7.68
CA LEU A 254 13.55 24.06 -8.68
C LEU A 254 14.17 24.81 -9.87
N SER A 255 15.08 25.74 -9.62
CA SER A 255 15.78 26.50 -10.66
C SER A 255 16.70 25.62 -11.51
N GLU A 256 17.41 24.67 -10.91
CA GLU A 256 18.37 23.80 -11.61
C GLU A 256 17.68 22.64 -12.34
N ARG A 257 16.63 22.07 -11.73
CA ARG A 257 16.02 20.80 -12.17
C ARG A 257 14.57 20.92 -12.64
N GLY A 258 13.81 21.86 -12.08
CA GLY A 258 12.39 22.06 -12.37
C GLY A 258 12.11 22.90 -13.63
N PRO A 259 10.92 23.53 -13.71
CA PRO A 259 10.57 24.43 -14.81
C PRO A 259 11.57 25.58 -14.95
N ALA A 260 11.99 25.91 -16.18
CA ALA A 260 12.93 27.02 -16.40
C ALA A 260 12.20 28.38 -16.42
N GLN A 261 10.94 28.38 -16.82
CA GLN A 261 10.10 29.58 -16.85
C GLN A 261 9.42 29.83 -15.51
N GLY A 262 9.33 31.11 -15.10
CA GLY A 262 8.59 31.53 -13.92
C GLY A 262 9.25 31.08 -12.62
N ALA A 263 10.40 31.69 -12.31
CA ALA A 263 11.24 31.39 -11.15
C ALA A 263 10.41 31.09 -9.89
N ALA A 264 10.62 29.89 -9.34
CA ALA A 264 9.94 29.48 -8.13
C ALA A 264 10.37 30.35 -6.95
N ARG A 265 9.41 30.61 -6.06
CA ARG A 265 9.66 31.30 -4.80
C ARG A 265 8.97 30.53 -3.70
N VAL A 266 9.71 30.14 -2.68
CA VAL A 266 9.19 29.48 -1.49
C VAL A 266 8.72 30.54 -0.51
N THR A 267 7.46 30.48 -0.11
CA THR A 267 6.88 31.36 0.91
C THR A 267 6.91 30.74 2.30
N GLU A 268 6.96 29.40 2.38
CA GLU A 268 6.92 28.65 3.62
C GLU A 268 7.57 27.27 3.42
N VAL A 269 8.31 26.79 4.43
CA VAL A 269 8.74 25.38 4.53
C VAL A 269 8.00 24.77 5.71
N ALA A 270 6.97 23.98 5.42
CA ALA A 270 6.12 23.36 6.44
C ALA A 270 6.83 22.17 7.10
N ALA A 271 7.57 21.38 6.31
CA ALA A 271 8.39 20.29 6.79
C ALA A 271 9.58 20.05 5.85
N ALA A 272 10.71 19.64 6.39
CA ALA A 272 11.88 19.26 5.60
C ALA A 272 12.64 18.13 6.30
N SER A 273 13.13 17.17 5.53
CA SER A 273 13.93 16.06 6.04
C SER A 273 14.87 15.49 4.98
N THR A 274 15.84 14.69 5.41
CA THR A 274 16.58 13.79 4.53
C THR A 274 16.34 12.35 4.96
N TYR A 275 16.29 11.44 3.98
CA TYR A 275 16.07 10.03 4.24
C TYR A 275 16.89 9.16 3.31
N ARG A 276 17.29 8.01 3.85
CA ARG A 276 18.02 6.97 3.12
C ARG A 276 17.05 5.97 2.55
N VAL A 277 17.36 5.54 1.34
CA VAL A 277 16.59 4.55 0.60
C VAL A 277 17.39 3.26 0.54
N GLN A 278 16.71 2.13 0.78
CA GLN A 278 17.26 0.80 0.62
C GLN A 278 16.27 -0.07 -0.16
N GLU A 279 16.80 -0.85 -1.09
CA GLU A 279 16.02 -1.75 -1.95
C GLU A 279 16.25 -3.19 -1.48
N ARG A 280 15.26 -3.76 -0.79
CA ARG A 280 15.36 -5.06 -0.13
C ARG A 280 14.02 -5.76 -0.11
N VAL A 281 14.05 -7.09 -0.20
CA VAL A 281 12.87 -7.94 -0.03
C VAL A 281 13.24 -9.08 0.90
N ALA A 282 12.40 -9.36 1.89
CA ALA A 282 12.58 -10.46 2.82
C ALA A 282 12.51 -11.78 2.06
N GLU A 283 13.41 -12.69 2.38
CA GLU A 283 13.49 -14.00 1.72
C GLU A 283 12.19 -14.80 1.84
N SER A 284 11.52 -14.65 3.00
CA SER A 284 10.18 -15.18 3.22
C SER A 284 9.30 -14.13 3.89
N PHE A 285 8.00 -14.18 3.59
CA PHE A 285 7.00 -13.34 4.26
C PHE A 285 6.36 -14.05 5.45
N ARG A 286 6.73 -15.32 5.68
CA ARG A 286 6.21 -16.18 6.74
C ARG A 286 7.28 -17.12 7.29
N ALA A 287 7.35 -17.26 8.61
CA ALA A 287 8.11 -18.28 9.34
C ALA A 287 7.22 -18.84 10.46
N GLY A 288 6.53 -19.96 10.17
CA GLY A 288 5.56 -20.56 11.09
C GLY A 288 4.44 -19.58 11.47
N PRO A 289 4.27 -19.22 12.76
CA PRO A 289 3.25 -18.27 13.21
C PRO A 289 3.62 -16.80 12.99
N VAL A 290 4.84 -16.50 12.52
CA VAL A 290 5.32 -15.14 12.31
C VAL A 290 5.18 -14.75 10.84
N LEU A 291 4.56 -13.61 10.56
CA LEU A 291 4.41 -13.05 9.22
C LEU A 291 4.97 -11.62 9.16
N LEU A 292 5.32 -11.15 7.96
CA LEU A 292 5.82 -9.80 7.71
C LEU A 292 4.97 -9.09 6.66
N ALA A 293 4.72 -7.79 6.83
CA ALA A 293 3.98 -6.96 5.87
C ALA A 293 4.58 -5.55 5.75
N GLY A 294 4.42 -4.92 4.57
CA GLY A 294 4.95 -3.59 4.30
C GLY A 294 6.47 -3.49 4.43
N ASP A 295 6.99 -2.37 4.94
CA ASP A 295 8.42 -2.10 5.08
C ASP A 295 9.20 -3.13 5.93
N ALA A 296 8.51 -3.93 6.74
CA ALA A 296 9.12 -5.05 7.46
C ALA A 296 9.48 -6.21 6.50
N ALA A 297 8.74 -6.37 5.40
CA ALA A 297 8.90 -7.40 4.39
C ALA A 297 9.62 -6.90 3.13
N HIS A 298 9.44 -5.64 2.72
CA HIS A 298 10.07 -5.11 1.51
C HIS A 298 10.24 -3.59 1.59
N THR A 299 11.35 -3.07 1.12
CA THR A 299 11.60 -1.64 0.97
C THR A 299 12.14 -1.34 -0.43
N HIS A 300 11.83 -0.17 -0.95
CA HIS A 300 12.19 0.20 -2.31
C HIS A 300 12.40 1.71 -2.47
N SER A 301 12.80 2.13 -3.66
CA SER A 301 12.97 3.55 -3.98
C SER A 301 11.67 4.34 -3.85
N PRO A 302 11.72 5.54 -3.23
CA PRO A 302 10.58 6.44 -3.10
C PRO A 302 10.15 7.01 -4.46
N ALA A 303 11.01 6.90 -5.49
CA ALA A 303 10.76 7.42 -6.83
C ALA A 303 9.46 6.89 -7.47
N GLY A 304 8.89 5.78 -6.97
CA GLY A 304 7.58 5.29 -7.41
C GLY A 304 6.40 5.67 -6.51
N GLY A 305 6.62 6.13 -5.27
CA GLY A 305 5.54 6.36 -4.30
C GLY A 305 4.74 5.10 -3.89
N GLN A 306 5.30 3.90 -4.09
CA GLN A 306 4.54 2.64 -4.02
C GLN A 306 4.56 1.91 -2.66
N GLY A 307 5.37 2.35 -1.68
CA GLY A 307 5.67 1.54 -0.48
C GLY A 307 4.47 1.41 0.43
N MET A 308 3.89 2.56 0.79
CA MET A 308 2.63 2.61 1.54
C MET A 308 1.50 1.86 0.81
N ASN A 309 1.39 2.04 -0.51
CA ASN A 309 0.34 1.41 -1.31
C ASN A 309 0.43 -0.12 -1.26
N THR A 310 1.64 -0.64 -1.49
CA THR A 310 1.91 -2.09 -1.49
C THR A 310 1.76 -2.68 -0.10
N GLY A 311 2.24 -1.98 0.93
CA GLY A 311 2.09 -2.39 2.32
C GLY A 311 0.61 -2.45 2.77
N ILE A 312 -0.24 -1.51 2.35
CA ILE A 312 -1.68 -1.59 2.63
C ILE A 312 -2.32 -2.78 1.89
N GLN A 313 -1.91 -3.04 0.65
CA GLN A 313 -2.39 -4.19 -0.12
C GLN A 313 -1.93 -5.54 0.48
N ASP A 314 -0.75 -5.59 1.11
CA ASP A 314 -0.32 -6.77 1.86
C ASP A 314 -1.28 -7.08 3.01
N SER A 315 -1.68 -6.04 3.75
CA SER A 315 -2.69 -6.16 4.80
C SER A 315 -4.02 -6.67 4.24
N GLY A 316 -4.43 -6.19 3.06
CA GLY A 316 -5.64 -6.65 2.38
C GLY A 316 -5.60 -8.10 1.94
N ASN A 317 -4.44 -8.57 1.47
CA ASN A 317 -4.24 -9.97 1.14
C ASN A 317 -4.22 -10.88 2.38
N LEU A 318 -3.61 -10.40 3.48
CA LEU A 318 -3.38 -11.20 4.68
C LEU A 318 -4.61 -11.29 5.61
N ALA A 319 -5.36 -10.21 5.78
CA ALA A 319 -6.41 -10.11 6.80
C ALA A 319 -7.48 -11.21 6.67
N TRP A 320 -7.99 -11.42 5.45
CA TRP A 320 -9.04 -12.43 5.22
C TRP A 320 -8.52 -13.86 5.36
N LYS A 321 -7.24 -14.11 5.04
CA LYS A 321 -6.59 -15.41 5.21
C LYS A 321 -6.43 -15.75 6.69
N LEU A 322 -5.98 -14.78 7.49
CA LEU A 322 -5.93 -14.91 8.95
C LEU A 322 -7.31 -15.20 9.53
N HIS A 323 -8.34 -14.46 9.10
CA HIS A 323 -9.71 -14.71 9.52
C HIS A 323 -10.18 -16.13 9.15
N ALA A 324 -9.94 -16.57 7.91
CA ALA A 324 -10.35 -17.90 7.47
C ALA A 324 -9.69 -19.03 8.27
N VAL A 325 -8.39 -18.91 8.56
CA VAL A 325 -7.67 -19.89 9.38
C VAL A 325 -8.12 -19.87 10.84
N LEU A 326 -8.24 -18.68 11.44
CA LEU A 326 -8.64 -18.54 12.86
C LEU A 326 -10.10 -18.93 13.11
N SER A 327 -10.98 -18.78 12.12
CA SER A 327 -12.37 -19.25 12.19
C SER A 327 -12.53 -20.74 11.88
N GLY A 328 -11.45 -21.43 11.47
CA GLY A 328 -11.49 -22.85 11.10
C GLY A 328 -12.15 -23.13 9.74
N THR A 329 -12.34 -22.10 8.91
CA THR A 329 -12.92 -22.23 7.57
C THR A 329 -11.88 -22.52 6.48
N ALA A 330 -10.59 -22.39 6.82
CA ALA A 330 -9.46 -22.75 5.97
C ALA A 330 -8.34 -23.44 6.77
N PRO A 331 -7.54 -24.30 6.14
CA PRO A 331 -6.34 -24.86 6.77
C PRO A 331 -5.25 -23.79 6.90
N ASP A 332 -4.33 -23.98 7.85
CA ASP A 332 -3.18 -23.08 8.08
C ASP A 332 -2.30 -22.88 6.82
N ALA A 333 -2.25 -23.88 5.92
CA ALA A 333 -1.57 -23.80 4.63
C ALA A 333 -2.08 -22.65 3.74
N LEU A 334 -3.29 -22.12 3.96
CA LEU A 334 -3.77 -20.93 3.26
C LEU A 334 -2.84 -19.72 3.50
N LEU A 335 -2.22 -19.61 4.67
CA LEU A 335 -1.30 -18.51 4.97
C LEU A 335 0.00 -18.59 4.17
N ASP A 336 0.38 -19.75 3.61
CA ASP A 336 1.53 -19.85 2.72
C ASP A 336 1.28 -19.13 1.38
N SER A 337 0.01 -19.09 0.94
CA SER A 337 -0.38 -18.32 -0.25
C SER A 337 -0.13 -16.82 -0.08
N TYR A 338 -0.05 -16.27 1.14
CA TYR A 338 0.32 -14.87 1.33
C TYR A 338 1.73 -14.59 0.79
N HIS A 339 2.68 -15.47 1.09
CA HIS A 339 4.02 -15.38 0.53
C HIS A 339 3.97 -15.57 -1.00
N HIS A 340 3.34 -16.65 -1.49
CA HIS A 340 3.29 -16.94 -2.93
C HIS A 340 2.67 -15.80 -3.76
N GLU A 341 1.68 -15.09 -3.21
CA GLU A 341 0.99 -14.00 -3.93
C GLU A 341 1.69 -12.65 -3.79
N ARG A 342 2.25 -12.32 -2.62
CA ARG A 342 2.76 -10.97 -2.31
C ARG A 342 4.25 -10.82 -2.49
N HIS A 343 5.03 -11.89 -2.31
CA HIS A 343 6.47 -11.83 -2.50
C HIS A 343 6.87 -11.56 -3.96
N PRO A 344 6.28 -12.20 -5.00
CA PRO A 344 6.58 -11.85 -6.39
C PRO A 344 6.23 -10.40 -6.73
N VAL A 345 5.09 -9.90 -6.24
CA VAL A 345 4.67 -8.50 -6.42
C VAL A 345 5.68 -7.53 -5.82
N ALA A 346 6.16 -7.79 -4.60
CA ALA A 346 7.18 -6.96 -3.96
C ALA A 346 8.51 -6.98 -4.74
N ARG A 347 8.92 -8.14 -5.27
CA ARG A 347 10.13 -8.26 -6.09
C ARG A 347 10.02 -7.52 -7.41
N GLU A 348 8.91 -7.65 -8.12
CA GLU A 348 8.66 -6.94 -9.38
C GLU A 348 8.67 -5.42 -9.13
N LEU A 349 7.99 -4.97 -8.06
CA LEU A 349 7.96 -3.57 -7.69
C LEU A 349 9.35 -3.00 -7.38
N VAL A 350 10.14 -3.70 -6.58
CA VAL A 350 11.52 -3.30 -6.26
C VAL A 350 12.36 -3.23 -7.53
N SER A 351 12.25 -4.23 -8.41
CA SER A 351 12.97 -4.23 -9.70
C SER A 351 12.55 -3.06 -10.60
N PHE A 352 11.24 -2.82 -10.73
CA PHE A 352 10.69 -1.74 -11.55
C PHE A 352 11.14 -0.36 -11.03
N THR A 353 11.00 -0.12 -9.72
CA THR A 353 11.38 1.16 -9.11
C THR A 353 12.88 1.40 -9.11
N ALA A 354 13.71 0.36 -8.97
CA ALA A 354 15.16 0.45 -9.09
C ALA A 354 15.58 0.88 -10.50
N ARG A 355 15.02 0.26 -11.55
CA ARG A 355 15.29 0.62 -12.95
C ARG A 355 14.84 2.04 -13.27
N PHE A 356 13.68 2.44 -12.75
CA PHE A 356 13.19 3.81 -12.90
C PHE A 356 14.12 4.81 -12.21
N ALA A 357 14.54 4.53 -10.96
CA ALA A 357 15.44 5.38 -10.21
C ALA A 357 16.82 5.50 -10.89
N GLU A 358 17.38 4.40 -11.38
CA GLU A 358 18.64 4.40 -12.13
C GLU A 358 18.54 5.27 -13.39
N ALA A 359 17.48 5.12 -14.18
CA ALA A 359 17.25 5.96 -15.36
C ALA A 359 17.03 7.44 -14.99
N ALA A 360 16.25 7.72 -13.94
CA ALA A 360 15.91 9.06 -13.52
C ALA A 360 17.12 9.81 -12.94
N THR A 361 18.04 9.10 -12.27
CA THR A 361 19.19 9.70 -11.57
C THR A 361 20.44 9.86 -12.44
N LEU A 362 20.38 9.52 -13.73
CA LEU A 362 21.45 9.83 -14.69
C LEU A 362 21.74 11.35 -14.71
N THR A 363 23.03 11.69 -14.74
CA THR A 363 23.54 13.08 -14.81
C THR A 363 24.52 13.32 -15.97
N ASP A 364 24.94 12.28 -16.69
CA ASP A 364 25.77 12.42 -17.89
C ASP A 364 24.95 13.05 -19.03
N PRO A 365 25.34 14.21 -19.59
CA PRO A 365 24.50 14.95 -20.55
C PRO A 365 24.12 14.14 -21.81
N PRO A 366 25.06 13.41 -22.47
CA PRO A 366 24.69 12.52 -23.57
C PRO A 366 23.70 11.43 -23.17
N ALA A 367 23.86 10.81 -21.99
CA ALA A 367 22.93 9.80 -21.49
C ALA A 367 21.54 10.40 -21.18
N CYS A 368 21.48 11.57 -20.56
CA CYS A 368 20.24 12.31 -20.29
C CYS A 368 19.50 12.64 -21.58
N THR A 369 20.20 13.15 -22.59
CA THR A 369 19.62 13.46 -23.91
C THR A 369 19.02 12.22 -24.56
N ARG A 370 19.75 11.08 -24.56
CA ARG A 370 19.25 9.81 -25.10
C ARG A 370 18.03 9.30 -24.32
N ARG A 371 18.08 9.30 -22.99
CA ARG A 371 16.95 8.93 -22.12
C ARG A 371 15.72 9.77 -22.44
N ASN A 372 15.86 11.09 -22.48
CA ASN A 372 14.75 12.00 -22.71
C ASN A 372 14.14 11.82 -24.11
N ALA A 373 14.97 11.59 -25.13
CA ALA A 373 14.50 11.26 -26.48
C ALA A 373 13.74 9.93 -26.53
N LEU A 374 14.24 8.89 -25.86
CA LEU A 374 13.58 7.58 -25.78
C LEU A 374 12.23 7.67 -25.05
N LEU A 375 12.16 8.40 -23.93
CA LEU A 375 10.92 8.61 -23.19
C LEU A 375 9.88 9.35 -24.03
N ALA A 376 10.30 10.38 -24.78
CA ALA A 376 9.42 11.11 -25.69
C ALA A 376 8.89 10.22 -26.82
N ALA A 377 9.76 9.44 -27.47
CA ALA A 377 9.33 8.51 -28.51
C ALA A 377 8.42 7.38 -27.99
N ALA A 378 8.68 6.89 -26.77
CA ALA A 378 7.82 5.90 -26.12
C ALA A 378 6.41 6.44 -25.84
N ALA A 379 6.26 7.74 -25.57
CA ALA A 379 4.96 8.36 -25.35
C ALA A 379 4.07 8.35 -26.61
N ASP A 380 4.65 8.32 -27.81
CA ASP A 380 3.92 8.25 -29.09
C ASP A 380 3.55 6.81 -29.49
N THR A 381 4.05 5.80 -28.76
CA THR A 381 3.77 4.40 -29.09
C THR A 381 2.42 3.97 -28.49
N PRO A 382 1.47 3.45 -29.30
CA PRO A 382 0.16 3.05 -28.82
C PRO A 382 0.22 2.07 -27.63
N GLY A 383 -0.54 2.36 -26.58
CA GLY A 383 -0.67 1.51 -25.40
C GLY A 383 0.46 1.59 -24.37
N ILE A 384 1.61 2.23 -24.68
CA ILE A 384 2.71 2.34 -23.69
C ILE A 384 2.29 3.19 -22.48
N THR A 385 1.71 4.36 -22.70
CA THR A 385 1.28 5.23 -21.60
C THR A 385 0.21 4.59 -20.74
N ASP A 386 -0.71 3.84 -21.36
CA ASP A 386 -1.78 3.13 -20.65
C ASP A 386 -1.21 1.97 -19.83
N TRP A 387 -0.24 1.23 -20.38
CA TRP A 387 0.49 0.20 -19.67
C TRP A 387 1.24 0.77 -18.46
N ILE A 388 1.95 1.90 -18.60
CA ILE A 388 2.64 2.53 -17.47
C ILE A 388 1.64 3.02 -16.42
N ALA A 389 0.50 3.60 -16.84
CA ALA A 389 -0.56 4.03 -15.94
C ALA A 389 -1.11 2.85 -15.13
N ALA A 390 -1.43 1.73 -15.79
CA ALA A 390 -1.93 0.53 -15.13
C ALA A 390 -0.93 -0.06 -14.12
N LYS A 391 0.36 -0.13 -14.51
CA LYS A 391 1.47 -0.57 -13.66
C LYS A 391 1.62 0.30 -12.41
N LEU A 392 1.66 1.63 -12.57
CA LEU A 392 1.79 2.55 -11.43
C LEU A 392 0.55 2.62 -10.56
N ALA A 393 -0.62 2.43 -11.15
CA ALA A 393 -1.89 2.32 -10.44
C ALA A 393 -2.06 0.98 -9.70
N GLN A 394 -1.16 0.02 -9.95
CA GLN A 394 -1.14 -1.33 -9.39
C GLN A 394 -2.41 -2.13 -9.71
N LEU A 395 -3.08 -1.81 -10.82
CA LEU A 395 -4.33 -2.45 -11.24
C LEU A 395 -4.09 -3.74 -12.04
N ASP A 396 -2.86 -3.94 -12.52
CA ASP A 396 -2.44 -5.09 -13.31
C ASP A 396 -1.81 -6.22 -12.47
N ILE A 397 -1.79 -6.06 -11.14
CA ILE A 397 -1.36 -7.12 -10.24
C ILE A 397 -2.28 -8.33 -10.42
N GLY A 398 -1.67 -9.47 -10.74
CA GLY A 398 -2.30 -10.78 -10.77
C GLY A 398 -1.49 -11.77 -9.93
N TYR A 399 -2.14 -12.84 -9.49
CA TYR A 399 -1.55 -13.91 -8.68
C TYR A 399 -1.29 -15.19 -9.50
N THR A 400 -1.21 -15.08 -10.82
CA THR A 400 -0.94 -16.20 -11.73
C THR A 400 0.04 -15.79 -12.82
N ASP A 401 0.99 -16.67 -13.13
CA ASP A 401 2.07 -16.42 -14.10
C ASP A 401 1.65 -16.72 -15.56
N ARG A 402 0.39 -17.13 -15.78
CA ARG A 402 -0.07 -17.55 -17.12
C ARG A 402 -0.52 -16.36 -17.97
N PRO A 403 -0.09 -16.27 -19.24
CA PRO A 403 -0.39 -15.14 -20.13
C PRO A 403 -1.89 -14.98 -20.32
N ASP A 404 -2.40 -13.76 -20.16
CA ASP A 404 -3.82 -13.43 -20.31
C ASP A 404 -4.31 -13.80 -21.73
N LEU A 405 -5.40 -14.57 -21.81
CA LEU A 405 -6.06 -14.98 -23.06
C LEU A 405 -7.47 -14.38 -23.16
N GLY A 406 -7.82 -13.37 -22.35
CA GLY A 406 -9.09 -12.64 -22.44
C GLY A 406 -10.27 -13.30 -21.71
N ALA A 407 -10.04 -14.30 -20.86
CA ALA A 407 -11.08 -14.95 -20.05
C ALA A 407 -10.87 -14.66 -18.55
N PRO A 408 -11.94 -14.58 -17.72
CA PRO A 408 -11.82 -14.42 -16.26
C PRO A 408 -10.98 -15.55 -15.66
N ARG A 409 -9.94 -15.23 -14.88
CA ARG A 409 -9.02 -16.23 -14.32
C ARG A 409 -8.83 -16.11 -12.82
N PRO A 410 -8.76 -17.23 -12.09
CA PRO A 410 -8.37 -17.19 -10.70
C PRO A 410 -7.06 -16.40 -10.49
N GLY A 411 -7.04 -15.54 -9.48
CA GLY A 411 -5.90 -14.68 -9.19
C GLY A 411 -5.86 -13.36 -9.96
N THR A 412 -6.80 -13.07 -10.86
CA THR A 412 -6.90 -11.73 -11.49
C THR A 412 -7.76 -10.79 -10.65
N ARG A 413 -7.40 -9.51 -10.62
CA ARG A 413 -8.24 -8.46 -10.03
C ARG A 413 -9.62 -8.43 -10.71
N VAL A 414 -10.68 -8.35 -9.92
CA VAL A 414 -12.04 -8.07 -10.40
C VAL A 414 -12.33 -6.59 -10.19
N CYS A 415 -12.68 -5.88 -11.26
CA CYS A 415 -12.92 -4.45 -11.16
C CYS A 415 -14.15 -4.15 -10.29
N PRO A 416 -14.05 -3.23 -9.31
CA PRO A 416 -15.20 -2.82 -8.49
C PRO A 416 -16.35 -2.16 -9.26
N THR A 417 -16.11 -1.63 -10.46
CA THR A 417 -17.18 -1.10 -11.33
C THR A 417 -18.06 -2.22 -11.89
N LEU A 418 -17.49 -3.41 -12.09
CA LEU A 418 -18.20 -4.61 -12.53
C LEU A 418 -18.85 -5.34 -11.35
N VAL A 419 -18.07 -5.60 -10.29
CA VAL A 419 -18.55 -6.29 -9.07
C VAL A 419 -18.28 -5.40 -7.86
N PRO A 420 -19.27 -4.58 -7.44
CA PRO A 420 -19.10 -3.70 -6.29
C PRO A 420 -18.79 -4.49 -5.02
N PRO A 421 -17.78 -4.08 -4.24
CA PRO A 421 -17.46 -4.77 -2.99
C PRO A 421 -18.59 -4.66 -1.97
N ASP A 422 -18.59 -5.58 -1.01
CA ASP A 422 -19.39 -5.53 0.21
C ASP A 422 -18.50 -5.89 1.39
N GLY A 423 -17.76 -4.91 1.89
CA GLY A 423 -16.78 -5.14 2.95
C GLY A 423 -15.67 -6.12 2.56
N LEU A 424 -15.36 -7.03 3.49
CA LEU A 424 -14.33 -8.06 3.39
C LEU A 424 -14.94 -9.47 3.30
N HIS A 425 -16.13 -9.59 2.70
CA HIS A 425 -16.80 -10.87 2.49
C HIS A 425 -16.48 -11.45 1.11
N TRP A 426 -16.64 -12.78 0.97
CA TRP A 426 -16.68 -13.39 -0.36
C TRP A 426 -17.86 -12.84 -1.14
N THR A 427 -17.73 -12.70 -2.46
CA THR A 427 -18.84 -12.26 -3.32
C THR A 427 -19.14 -13.32 -4.38
N LEU A 428 -20.37 -13.82 -4.40
CA LEU A 428 -20.94 -14.60 -5.49
C LEU A 428 -21.66 -13.64 -6.43
N ALA A 429 -21.02 -13.32 -7.56
CA ALA A 429 -21.62 -12.49 -8.60
C ALA A 429 -22.31 -13.38 -9.64
N LEU A 430 -23.57 -13.09 -9.91
CA LEU A 430 -24.45 -13.90 -10.74
C LEU A 430 -24.91 -13.12 -11.99
N PRO A 431 -25.04 -13.76 -13.15
CA PRO A 431 -25.76 -13.21 -14.30
C PRO A 431 -27.20 -12.80 -13.94
N ALA A 432 -27.80 -11.90 -14.70
CA ALA A 432 -29.21 -11.51 -14.52
C ALA A 432 -30.19 -12.68 -14.71
N THR A 433 -29.79 -13.69 -15.48
CA THR A 433 -30.60 -14.88 -15.79
C THR A 433 -30.52 -15.96 -14.71
N ALA A 434 -29.57 -15.86 -13.77
CA ALA A 434 -29.39 -16.87 -12.73
C ALA A 434 -30.46 -16.76 -11.65
N THR A 435 -31.08 -17.87 -11.28
CA THR A 435 -32.01 -17.97 -10.15
C THR A 435 -31.26 -18.44 -8.90
N THR A 436 -31.41 -17.73 -7.79
CA THR A 436 -30.87 -18.12 -6.48
C THR A 436 -31.90 -17.87 -5.39
N ASP A 437 -31.90 -18.71 -4.35
CA ASP A 437 -32.56 -18.35 -3.10
C ASP A 437 -31.77 -17.22 -2.41
N PRO A 438 -32.45 -16.19 -1.86
CA PRO A 438 -31.77 -15.15 -1.12
C PRO A 438 -31.09 -15.74 0.13
N PRO A 439 -29.87 -15.32 0.48
CA PRO A 439 -29.20 -15.81 1.68
C PRO A 439 -30.04 -15.52 2.92
N ARG A 440 -30.33 -16.56 3.72
CA ARG A 440 -31.24 -16.50 4.88
C ARG A 440 -30.65 -15.85 6.13
N LEU A 441 -29.35 -15.56 6.15
CA LEU A 441 -28.67 -14.92 7.29
C LEU A 441 -28.80 -13.40 7.24
N PRO A 442 -28.75 -12.67 8.36
CA PRO A 442 -28.55 -11.23 8.38
C PRO A 442 -27.24 -10.82 7.67
N PRO A 443 -27.17 -9.71 6.91
CA PRO A 443 -25.98 -9.27 6.17
C PRO A 443 -24.66 -9.32 6.96
N GLU A 444 -24.69 -8.90 8.21
CA GLU A 444 -23.57 -8.85 9.16
C GLU A 444 -22.98 -10.22 9.53
N HIS A 445 -23.70 -11.30 9.25
CA HIS A 445 -23.28 -12.68 9.53
C HIS A 445 -23.06 -13.51 8.28
N ARG A 446 -23.09 -12.88 7.09
CA ARG A 446 -22.91 -13.60 5.82
C ARG A 446 -21.42 -13.76 5.51
N PRO A 447 -20.88 -14.99 5.43
CA PRO A 447 -19.53 -15.21 4.89
C PRO A 447 -19.45 -14.93 3.37
N LEU A 448 -20.60 -14.80 2.72
CA LEU A 448 -20.78 -14.67 1.28
C LEU A 448 -21.92 -13.69 0.95
N THR A 449 -21.60 -12.63 0.20
CA THR A 449 -22.58 -11.71 -0.39
C THR A 449 -22.94 -12.18 -1.80
N VAL A 450 -24.24 -12.16 -2.13
CA VAL A 450 -24.74 -12.51 -3.47
C VAL A 450 -25.13 -11.24 -4.20
N ARG A 451 -24.67 -11.07 -5.45
CA ARG A 451 -25.00 -9.91 -6.29
C ARG A 451 -25.39 -10.35 -7.69
N HIS A 452 -26.50 -9.83 -8.21
CA HIS A 452 -26.85 -9.98 -9.62
C HIS A 452 -26.21 -8.84 -10.43
N ILE A 453 -25.41 -9.19 -11.42
CA ILE A 453 -24.67 -8.29 -12.29
C ILE A 453 -25.10 -8.56 -13.73
N PRO A 454 -25.92 -7.69 -14.35
CA PRO A 454 -26.45 -7.92 -15.69
C PRO A 454 -25.40 -8.08 -16.79
N ALA A 455 -24.21 -7.50 -16.60
CA ALA A 455 -23.11 -7.57 -17.55
C ALA A 455 -22.32 -8.90 -17.51
N LEU A 456 -22.68 -9.84 -16.64
CA LEU A 456 -22.00 -11.13 -16.54
C LEU A 456 -22.71 -12.21 -17.36
N ASP A 457 -21.94 -12.95 -18.14
CA ASP A 457 -22.40 -14.15 -18.84
C ASP A 457 -22.24 -15.43 -18.00
N THR A 458 -21.35 -15.39 -17.01
CA THR A 458 -21.05 -16.51 -16.10
C THR A 458 -21.03 -16.05 -14.65
N THR A 459 -21.29 -16.98 -13.73
CA THR A 459 -21.11 -16.76 -12.30
C THR A 459 -19.63 -16.57 -11.95
N LEU A 460 -19.35 -15.67 -11.02
CA LEU A 460 -18.00 -15.42 -10.50
C LEU A 460 -18.00 -15.57 -8.98
N LEU A 461 -16.96 -16.19 -8.45
CA LEU A 461 -16.63 -16.17 -7.03
C LEU A 461 -15.43 -15.26 -6.81
N VAL A 462 -15.65 -14.16 -6.09
CA VAL A 462 -14.65 -13.13 -5.81
C VAL A 462 -14.23 -13.21 -4.34
N ARG A 463 -12.93 -13.19 -4.11
CA ARG A 463 -12.31 -13.18 -2.78
C ARG A 463 -12.58 -11.87 -2.03
N PRO A 464 -12.48 -11.88 -0.69
CA PRO A 464 -12.52 -10.68 0.15
C PRO A 464 -11.61 -9.52 -0.28
N ASP A 465 -10.45 -9.82 -0.88
CA ASP A 465 -9.48 -8.83 -1.37
C ASP A 465 -9.75 -8.36 -2.81
N GLY A 466 -10.83 -8.84 -3.44
CA GLY A 466 -11.27 -8.42 -4.77
C GLY A 466 -10.59 -9.13 -5.93
N TYR A 467 -9.94 -10.27 -5.68
CA TYR A 467 -9.41 -11.13 -6.73
C TYR A 467 -10.37 -12.28 -7.04
N LEU A 468 -10.41 -12.71 -8.30
CA LEU A 468 -11.24 -13.85 -8.70
C LEU A 468 -10.69 -15.13 -8.05
N ALA A 469 -11.54 -15.92 -7.43
CA ALA A 469 -11.20 -17.27 -6.99
C ALA A 469 -11.61 -18.33 -8.01
N ALA A 470 -12.79 -18.17 -8.62
CA ALA A 470 -13.31 -19.09 -9.62
C ALA A 470 -14.36 -18.41 -10.50
N HIS A 471 -14.56 -18.94 -11.70
CA HIS A 471 -15.67 -18.58 -12.59
C HIS A 471 -16.44 -19.85 -12.97
N GLY A 472 -17.72 -19.71 -13.33
CA GLY A 472 -18.59 -20.85 -13.65
C GLY A 472 -18.99 -21.68 -12.41
N VAL A 473 -18.96 -21.08 -11.23
CA VAL A 473 -19.38 -21.73 -9.98
C VAL A 473 -20.91 -21.90 -9.91
N PRO A 474 -21.45 -22.83 -9.10
CA PRO A 474 -22.89 -22.95 -8.90
C PRO A 474 -23.54 -21.64 -8.46
N ALA A 475 -24.77 -21.38 -8.90
CA ALA A 475 -25.52 -20.19 -8.49
C ALA A 475 -26.06 -20.30 -7.05
N ALA A 476 -26.12 -21.52 -6.49
CA ALA A 476 -26.62 -21.78 -5.14
C ALA A 476 -25.56 -21.41 -4.08
N PRO A 477 -25.80 -20.42 -3.21
CA PRO A 477 -24.81 -19.95 -2.22
C PRO A 477 -24.35 -21.05 -1.26
N GLY A 478 -25.26 -21.95 -0.87
CA GLY A 478 -24.94 -23.06 0.04
C GLY A 478 -23.97 -24.09 -0.58
N GLU A 479 -24.06 -24.33 -1.89
CA GLU A 479 -23.15 -25.24 -2.60
C GLU A 479 -21.76 -24.61 -2.74
N VAL A 480 -21.69 -23.31 -3.03
CA VAL A 480 -20.43 -22.56 -3.10
C VAL A 480 -19.73 -22.56 -1.74
N LEU A 481 -20.47 -22.29 -0.65
CA LEU A 481 -19.93 -22.31 0.70
C LEU A 481 -19.41 -23.69 1.10
N ALA A 482 -20.13 -24.76 0.77
CA ALA A 482 -19.70 -26.14 1.04
C ALA A 482 -18.41 -26.52 0.31
N ARG A 483 -18.10 -25.86 -0.81
CA ARG A 483 -16.91 -26.09 -1.64
C ARG A 483 -15.84 -25.00 -1.50
N LEU A 484 -16.01 -24.03 -0.60
CA LEU A 484 -15.15 -22.86 -0.50
C LEU A 484 -13.67 -23.23 -0.31
N ALA A 485 -13.40 -24.28 0.47
CA ALA A 485 -12.06 -24.81 0.68
C ALA A 485 -11.36 -25.24 -0.63
N GLY A 486 -12.11 -25.75 -1.61
CA GLY A 486 -11.59 -26.12 -2.93
C GLY A 486 -11.30 -24.93 -3.86
N HIS A 487 -11.72 -23.72 -3.47
CA HIS A 487 -11.45 -22.47 -4.19
C HIS A 487 -10.34 -21.64 -3.55
N LEU A 488 -9.73 -22.15 -2.48
CA LEU A 488 -8.59 -21.51 -1.82
C LEU A 488 -7.31 -21.68 -2.65
N PRO A 489 -6.42 -20.68 -2.68
CA PRO A 489 -5.14 -20.75 -3.40
C PRO A 489 -4.10 -21.57 -2.61
N LEU A 490 -4.34 -22.87 -2.42
CA LEU A 490 -3.48 -23.74 -1.61
C LEU A 490 -2.24 -24.27 -2.36
N GLU A 491 -2.29 -24.32 -3.70
CA GLU A 491 -1.12 -24.67 -4.51
C GLU A 491 -0.40 -23.40 -5.01
N PRO A 492 0.94 -23.42 -5.13
CA PRO A 492 1.65 -22.36 -5.84
C PRO A 492 1.12 -22.27 -7.26
N ALA A 493 0.93 -21.06 -7.79
CA ALA A 493 0.62 -20.89 -9.20
C ALA A 493 1.76 -21.54 -10.02
N ALA A 494 1.42 -22.61 -10.77
CA ALA A 494 2.37 -23.38 -11.57
C ALA A 494 2.72 -22.72 -12.90
#